data_AF-A0A2M7C7V6-F1
#
_entry.id   AF-A0A2M7C7V6-F1
#
_cell.length_a   1.000
_cell.length_b   1.000
_cell.length_c   1.000
_cell.angle_alpha   90.00
_cell.angle_beta   90.00
_cell.angle_gamma   90.00
#
_symmetry.space_group_name_H-M   'P 1'
#
loop_
_entity.id
_entity.type
_entity.pdbx_description
1 polymer ?
#
loop_
_entity_poly.entity_id
_entity_poly.type
_entity_poly.pdbx_seq_one_letter_code
_entity_poly.pdbx_strand_id
1 'polypeptide(L)'
;MNFFQYYKNPVIRERIAEYCGGSPDNPDSFTAQYLVGYGLELLREKHIEFMSAPREYFNYLLEKSLDIYRSVWDIEFTLGVLDIEYFNIDDPGAIYKNPEEIFSLIEPAYAKIREVFARFGLEPLTIMTGQGYHFSFKISRFSAADKKLEGIGFVAEKLKKRYQMIKGRRKRAVSIRHGKAFEGMGKVLEYAVHTVMEELAGENFAIPCVITDVSVGKSSRGKREALSFDLSMYGDPIFMRDIRCPFSTHQKNKMQWYKVGKDVADNIAPRLALPRNDAPLKQILAIRTSPEKTIEYAQTAGCAIPDFSKEFLNLLSSYEASHLRTIHRDFDETRAHTEKEWPETYDMLDPFTLPECTRLALLLPNDNMLRPTNIQNLVRVLMCKGWHPRHIAGLVTSKYERKQYNWTENWEKYDAASRANFYVRIFSDLLLTGIDGELDLNCVSAGEMNFCLKEWCGWNLSDFKLKGEN
;
A
#
# COMPACT_ATOMS: atom_id res chain seq x y z
N MET A 1 18.43 -16.92 -21.84
CA MET A 1 19.29 -16.09 -20.96
C MET A 1 18.81 -16.22 -19.52
N ASN A 2 19.72 -16.35 -18.54
CA ASN A 2 19.33 -16.35 -17.11
C ASN A 2 19.30 -14.92 -16.53
N PHE A 3 18.75 -14.73 -15.32
CA PHE A 3 18.62 -13.39 -14.73
C PHE A 3 19.96 -12.71 -14.40
N PHE A 4 21.01 -13.49 -14.16
CA PHE A 4 22.36 -12.96 -13.97
C PHE A 4 22.89 -12.31 -15.27
N GLN A 5 22.76 -12.99 -16.41
CA GLN A 5 23.12 -12.45 -17.72
C GLN A 5 22.25 -11.24 -18.08
N TYR A 6 20.95 -11.29 -17.75
CA TYR A 6 20.02 -10.18 -17.94
C TYR A 6 20.45 -8.91 -17.21
N TYR A 7 20.74 -9.00 -15.91
CA TYR A 7 21.17 -7.84 -15.12
C TYR A 7 22.59 -7.35 -15.41
N LYS A 8 23.41 -8.16 -16.10
CA LYS A 8 24.69 -7.70 -16.66
C LYS A 8 24.53 -6.79 -17.88
N ASN A 9 23.36 -6.78 -18.51
CA ASN A 9 23.13 -5.93 -19.67
C ASN A 9 23.14 -4.44 -19.27
N PRO A 10 23.99 -3.59 -19.88
CA PRO A 10 24.10 -2.17 -19.52
C PRO A 10 22.78 -1.40 -19.61
N VAL A 11 21.94 -1.71 -20.61
CA VAL A 11 20.65 -1.03 -20.80
C VAL A 11 19.72 -1.30 -19.62
N ILE A 12 19.69 -2.53 -19.11
CA ILE A 12 18.89 -2.88 -17.93
C ILE A 12 19.39 -2.13 -16.69
N ARG A 13 20.72 -2.08 -16.49
CA ARG A 13 21.32 -1.33 -15.37
C ARG A 13 21.00 0.16 -15.45
N GLU A 14 21.08 0.73 -16.63
CA GLU A 14 20.75 2.13 -16.90
C GLU A 14 19.30 2.43 -16.55
N ARG A 15 18.34 1.63 -17.00
CA ARG A 15 16.93 1.81 -16.66
C ARG A 15 16.65 1.70 -15.16
N ILE A 16 17.18 0.69 -14.48
CA ILE A 16 16.95 0.56 -13.03
C ILE A 16 17.56 1.77 -12.29
N ALA A 17 18.74 2.24 -12.69
CA ALA A 17 19.38 3.43 -12.12
C ALA A 17 18.58 4.73 -12.41
N GLU A 18 18.03 4.86 -13.61
CA GLU A 18 17.16 5.98 -14.02
C GLU A 18 15.97 6.12 -13.06
N TYR A 19 15.31 5.00 -12.72
CA TYR A 19 14.21 4.99 -11.75
C TYR A 19 14.66 5.30 -10.32
N CYS A 20 15.89 4.93 -9.95
CA CYS A 20 16.53 5.30 -8.68
C CYS A 20 16.97 6.77 -8.61
N GLY A 21 16.90 7.51 -9.73
CA GLY A 21 17.24 8.93 -9.81
C GLY A 21 18.72 9.20 -10.04
N GLY A 22 19.45 8.33 -10.76
CA GLY A 22 20.84 8.62 -11.15
C GLY A 22 21.37 7.68 -12.24
N SER A 23 22.68 7.43 -12.23
CA SER A 23 23.38 6.62 -13.25
C SER A 23 24.01 5.35 -12.65
N PRO A 24 24.04 4.23 -13.39
CA PRO A 24 24.64 2.98 -12.89
C PRO A 24 26.15 3.09 -12.62
N ASP A 25 26.84 4.03 -13.28
CA ASP A 25 28.27 4.26 -13.11
C ASP A 25 28.60 5.03 -11.82
N ASN A 26 27.61 5.71 -11.25
CA ASN A 26 27.75 6.43 -10.00
C ASN A 26 26.51 6.24 -9.10
N PRO A 27 26.33 5.06 -8.47
CA PRO A 27 25.18 4.81 -7.61
C PRO A 27 25.03 5.79 -6.44
N ASP A 28 26.12 6.42 -5.99
CA ASP A 28 26.08 7.46 -4.97
C ASP A 28 25.31 8.72 -5.40
N SER A 29 25.10 8.90 -6.70
CA SER A 29 24.26 9.97 -7.27
C SER A 29 22.75 9.72 -7.12
N PHE A 30 22.31 8.49 -6.80
CA PHE A 30 20.87 8.19 -6.72
C PHE A 30 20.17 9.09 -5.70
N THR A 31 19.01 9.63 -6.09
CA THR A 31 18.14 10.37 -5.18
C THR A 31 17.44 9.45 -4.17
N ALA A 32 17.25 8.17 -4.50
CA ALA A 32 16.80 7.14 -3.56
C ALA A 32 17.79 6.98 -2.40
N GLN A 33 17.33 7.06 -1.16
CA GLN A 33 18.17 6.96 0.05
C GLN A 33 18.82 5.60 0.28
N TYR A 34 18.14 4.53 -0.11
CA TYR A 34 18.66 3.17 0.00
C TYR A 34 18.00 2.29 -1.05
N LEU A 35 18.58 1.10 -1.23
CA LEU A 35 18.05 0.05 -2.08
C LEU A 35 17.65 -1.16 -1.22
N VAL A 36 16.77 -1.99 -1.75
CA VAL A 36 16.43 -3.28 -1.14
C VAL A 36 16.58 -4.38 -2.19
N GLY A 37 17.27 -5.44 -1.82
CA GLY A 37 17.23 -6.71 -2.54
C GLY A 37 16.29 -7.68 -1.85
N TYR A 38 15.46 -8.39 -2.61
CA TYR A 38 14.56 -9.44 -2.16
C TYR A 38 14.70 -10.64 -3.08
N GLY A 39 14.72 -11.85 -2.54
CA GLY A 39 14.72 -13.05 -3.38
C GLY A 39 15.43 -14.26 -2.82
N LEU A 40 15.33 -15.36 -3.57
CA LEU A 40 15.77 -16.69 -3.13
C LEU A 40 17.27 -16.75 -2.81
N GLU A 41 18.09 -15.96 -3.51
CA GLU A 41 19.53 -15.98 -3.30
C GLU A 41 19.92 -15.53 -1.89
N LEU A 42 19.22 -14.52 -1.35
CA LEU A 42 19.43 -14.11 0.04
C LEU A 42 18.99 -15.19 1.02
N LEU A 43 17.90 -15.90 0.73
CA LEU A 43 17.41 -16.96 1.60
C LEU A 43 18.39 -18.15 1.63
N ARG A 44 18.99 -18.47 0.50
CA ARG A 44 20.00 -19.52 0.36
C ARG A 44 21.31 -19.17 1.05
N GLU A 45 21.83 -17.98 0.81
CA GLU A 45 23.17 -17.60 1.29
C GLU A 45 23.18 -17.07 2.73
N LYS A 46 22.10 -16.38 3.15
CA LYS A 46 22.07 -15.60 4.39
C LYS A 46 20.87 -15.92 5.28
N HIS A 47 19.96 -16.80 4.85
CA HIS A 47 18.74 -17.15 5.57
C HIS A 47 17.86 -15.93 5.92
N ILE A 48 17.84 -14.94 5.02
CA ILE A 48 16.97 -13.76 5.11
C ILE A 48 16.24 -13.58 3.79
N GLU A 49 15.00 -13.07 3.82
CA GLU A 49 14.22 -12.87 2.60
C GLU A 49 14.59 -11.59 1.85
N PHE A 50 14.95 -10.55 2.59
CA PHE A 50 15.32 -9.25 2.05
C PHE A 50 16.54 -8.66 2.75
N MET A 51 17.23 -7.76 2.07
CA MET A 51 18.34 -6.96 2.58
C MET A 51 18.15 -5.51 2.15
N SER A 52 18.13 -4.59 3.12
CA SER A 52 18.29 -3.17 2.81
C SER A 52 19.77 -2.84 2.75
N ALA A 53 20.17 -2.17 1.67
CA ALA A 53 21.55 -1.87 1.35
C ALA A 53 21.72 -0.40 0.98
N PRO A 54 22.89 0.19 1.23
CA PRO A 54 23.19 1.55 0.77
C PRO A 54 23.36 1.55 -0.77
N ARG A 55 23.39 2.73 -1.38
CA ARG A 55 23.26 2.89 -2.85
C ARG A 55 24.42 2.25 -3.60
N GLU A 56 25.63 2.28 -3.03
CA GLU A 56 26.83 1.67 -3.60
C GLU A 56 26.73 0.15 -3.78
N TYR A 57 25.75 -0.51 -3.16
CA TYR A 57 25.48 -1.94 -3.34
C TYR A 57 24.64 -2.24 -4.60
N PHE A 58 24.28 -1.23 -5.40
CA PHE A 58 23.47 -1.39 -6.61
C PHE A 58 23.94 -2.55 -7.51
N ASN A 59 25.23 -2.59 -7.86
CA ASN A 59 25.79 -3.63 -8.71
C ASN A 59 25.76 -5.02 -8.04
N TYR A 60 26.02 -5.08 -6.72
CA TYR A 60 25.96 -6.32 -5.95
C TYR A 60 24.54 -6.92 -5.95
N LEU A 61 23.51 -6.10 -5.75
CA LEU A 61 22.11 -6.57 -5.74
C LEU A 61 21.71 -7.17 -7.10
N LEU A 62 22.14 -6.52 -8.20
CA LEU A 62 21.91 -6.97 -9.56
C LEU A 62 22.66 -8.27 -9.89
N GLU A 63 23.92 -8.37 -9.48
CA GLU A 63 24.75 -9.57 -9.68
C GLU A 63 24.23 -10.77 -8.89
N LYS A 64 23.52 -10.55 -7.78
CA LYS A 64 22.81 -11.59 -7.03
C LYS A 64 21.43 -11.93 -7.61
N SER A 65 21.08 -11.38 -8.77
CA SER A 65 19.81 -11.63 -9.45
C SER A 65 18.59 -11.40 -8.56
N LEU A 66 18.63 -10.36 -7.70
CA LEU A 66 17.55 -10.06 -6.76
C LEU A 66 16.41 -9.26 -7.42
N ASP A 67 15.23 -9.32 -6.81
CA ASP A 67 14.18 -8.31 -6.94
C ASP A 67 14.66 -7.04 -6.24
N ILE A 68 14.72 -5.92 -6.96
CA ILE A 68 15.33 -4.67 -6.52
C ILE A 68 14.25 -3.62 -6.36
N TYR A 69 14.29 -2.97 -5.21
CA TYR A 69 13.43 -1.88 -4.83
C TYR A 69 14.28 -0.67 -4.53
N ARG A 70 13.75 0.51 -4.85
CA ARG A 70 14.29 1.78 -4.37
C ARG A 70 13.50 2.25 -3.16
N SER A 71 14.14 3.00 -2.27
CA SER A 71 13.40 3.66 -1.20
C SER A 71 12.44 4.73 -1.75
N VAL A 72 11.27 4.81 -1.12
CA VAL A 72 10.32 5.92 -1.30
C VAL A 72 10.89 7.20 -0.68
N TRP A 73 11.67 7.05 0.39
CA TRP A 73 12.43 8.14 0.96
C TRP A 73 13.50 8.63 -0.03
N ASP A 74 13.28 9.82 -0.58
CA ASP A 74 14.10 10.43 -1.61
C ASP A 74 14.79 11.71 -1.09
N ILE A 75 15.90 12.11 -1.69
CA ILE A 75 16.66 13.31 -1.30
C ILE A 75 15.97 14.58 -1.77
N GLU A 76 15.45 14.56 -2.99
CA GLU A 76 15.05 15.75 -3.74
C GLU A 76 13.54 15.83 -3.90
N PHE A 77 12.85 14.70 -3.82
CA PHE A 77 11.42 14.62 -4.12
C PHE A 77 10.59 13.99 -3.00
N THR A 78 9.32 14.34 -2.96
CA THR A 78 8.26 13.55 -2.32
C THR A 78 7.63 12.68 -3.42
N LEU A 79 7.69 11.35 -3.26
CA LEU A 79 7.14 10.44 -4.27
C LEU A 79 5.65 10.17 -4.04
N GLY A 80 4.87 10.22 -5.12
CA GLY A 80 3.52 9.68 -5.18
C GLY A 80 3.58 8.28 -5.79
N VAL A 81 3.08 7.28 -5.08
CA VAL A 81 2.97 5.92 -5.59
C VAL A 81 1.60 5.37 -5.24
N LEU A 82 0.85 5.00 -6.27
CA LEU A 82 -0.36 4.21 -6.13
C LEU A 82 -0.08 2.79 -6.63
N ASP A 83 -0.26 1.80 -5.77
CA ASP A 83 -0.17 0.38 -6.12
C ASP A 83 -1.58 -0.19 -6.22
N ILE A 84 -1.85 -0.94 -7.29
CA ILE A 84 -3.03 -1.78 -7.40
C ILE A 84 -2.60 -3.24 -7.60
N GLU A 85 -3.11 -4.14 -6.77
CA GLU A 85 -2.84 -5.56 -6.86
C GLU A 85 -4.16 -6.35 -6.87
N TYR A 86 -4.30 -7.27 -7.83
CA TYR A 86 -5.36 -8.28 -7.77
C TYR A 86 -4.98 -9.33 -6.72
N PHE A 87 -5.96 -9.73 -5.92
CA PHE A 87 -5.83 -10.89 -5.05
C PHE A 87 -7.05 -11.80 -5.13
N ASN A 88 -6.80 -13.07 -4.79
CA ASN A 88 -7.82 -14.10 -4.69
C ASN A 88 -7.52 -14.94 -3.45
N ILE A 89 -8.50 -15.06 -2.56
CA ILE A 89 -8.39 -15.79 -1.29
C ILE A 89 -8.46 -17.30 -1.55
N ASP A 90 -9.23 -17.73 -2.55
CA ASP A 90 -9.46 -19.14 -2.87
C ASP A 90 -8.33 -19.75 -3.72
N ASP A 91 -7.74 -18.97 -4.64
CA ASP A 91 -6.57 -19.35 -5.45
C ASP A 91 -5.58 -18.17 -5.59
N PRO A 92 -4.72 -17.92 -4.58
CA PRO A 92 -3.75 -16.83 -4.62
C PRO A 92 -2.75 -16.92 -5.78
N GLY A 93 -2.59 -18.11 -6.37
CA GLY A 93 -1.73 -18.36 -7.53
C GLY A 93 -2.36 -18.02 -8.88
N ALA A 94 -3.66 -17.71 -8.95
CA ALA A 94 -4.42 -17.55 -10.19
C ALA A 94 -3.78 -16.56 -11.19
N ILE A 95 -3.26 -15.43 -10.69
CA ILE A 95 -2.63 -14.40 -11.53
C ILE A 95 -1.35 -14.87 -12.23
N TYR A 96 -0.64 -15.83 -11.66
CA TYR A 96 0.56 -16.40 -12.26
C TYR A 96 0.22 -17.46 -13.32
N LYS A 97 -0.84 -18.24 -13.07
CA LYS A 97 -1.33 -19.31 -13.93
C LYS A 97 -2.02 -18.74 -15.18
N ASN A 98 -2.89 -17.74 -14.98
CA ASN A 98 -3.76 -17.17 -16.03
C ASN A 98 -3.58 -15.64 -16.15
N PRO A 99 -2.36 -15.13 -16.44
CA PRO A 99 -2.09 -13.70 -16.40
C PRO A 99 -2.92 -12.91 -17.41
N GLU A 100 -3.19 -13.43 -18.62
CA GLU A 100 -3.99 -12.72 -19.61
C GLU A 100 -5.43 -12.48 -19.14
N GLU A 101 -6.08 -13.51 -18.60
CA GLU A 101 -7.43 -13.41 -18.03
C GLU A 101 -7.45 -12.41 -16.87
N ILE A 102 -6.55 -12.58 -15.90
CA ILE A 102 -6.57 -11.79 -14.68
C ILE A 102 -6.19 -10.33 -14.94
N PHE A 103 -5.16 -10.05 -15.75
CA PHE A 103 -4.84 -8.66 -16.09
C PHE A 103 -5.95 -7.99 -16.91
N SER A 104 -6.68 -8.73 -17.74
CA SER A 104 -7.85 -8.18 -18.45
C SER A 104 -8.94 -7.69 -17.49
N LEU A 105 -9.06 -8.28 -16.29
CA LEU A 105 -9.96 -7.80 -15.24
C LEU A 105 -9.46 -6.50 -14.58
N ILE A 106 -8.14 -6.29 -14.56
CA ILE A 106 -7.50 -5.11 -13.95
C ILE A 106 -7.49 -3.93 -14.92
N GLU A 107 -7.44 -4.17 -16.24
CA GLU A 107 -7.32 -3.12 -17.26
C GLU A 107 -8.36 -1.98 -17.14
N PRO A 108 -9.66 -2.23 -16.83
CA PRO A 108 -10.61 -1.13 -16.66
C PRO A 108 -10.23 -0.19 -15.52
N ALA A 109 -9.76 -0.73 -14.39
CA ALA A 109 -9.27 0.09 -13.27
C ALA A 109 -7.97 0.81 -13.63
N TYR A 110 -7.05 0.14 -14.35
CA TYR A 110 -5.84 0.79 -14.87
C TYR A 110 -6.17 2.00 -15.77
N ALA A 111 -7.11 1.83 -16.71
CA ALA A 111 -7.57 2.90 -17.60
C ALA A 111 -8.25 4.03 -16.82
N LYS A 112 -9.11 3.70 -15.85
CA LYS A 112 -9.81 4.67 -15.01
C LYS A 112 -8.85 5.50 -14.16
N ILE A 113 -7.84 4.89 -13.56
CA ILE A 113 -6.80 5.61 -12.81
C ILE A 113 -6.08 6.63 -13.71
N ARG A 114 -5.72 6.23 -14.93
CA ARG A 114 -5.09 7.15 -15.90
C ARG A 114 -6.03 8.28 -16.30
N GLU A 115 -7.30 7.99 -16.53
CA GLU A 115 -8.31 8.98 -16.84
C GLU A 115 -8.42 10.03 -15.71
N VAL A 116 -8.56 9.57 -14.46
CA VAL A 116 -8.64 10.45 -13.28
C VAL A 116 -7.38 11.30 -13.15
N PHE A 117 -6.18 10.73 -13.28
CA PHE A 117 -4.94 11.51 -13.23
C PHE A 117 -4.82 12.50 -14.38
N ALA A 118 -5.22 12.13 -15.60
CA ALA A 118 -5.15 12.98 -16.77
C ALA A 118 -6.02 14.25 -16.65
N ARG A 119 -7.16 14.19 -15.94
CA ARG A 119 -8.00 15.37 -15.63
C ARG A 119 -7.24 16.47 -14.88
N PHE A 120 -6.18 16.11 -14.17
CA PHE A 120 -5.33 17.04 -13.42
C PHE A 120 -4.02 17.37 -14.15
N GLY A 121 -3.82 16.85 -15.37
CA GLY A 121 -2.58 16.98 -16.13
C GLY A 121 -1.47 16.04 -15.66
N LEU A 122 -1.81 14.94 -14.98
CA LEU A 122 -0.85 13.96 -14.48
C LEU A 122 -0.82 12.74 -15.41
N GLU A 123 0.38 12.31 -15.76
CA GLU A 123 0.64 11.05 -16.46
C GLU A 123 1.72 10.25 -15.71
N PRO A 124 1.34 9.51 -14.65
CA PRO A 124 2.31 8.75 -13.87
C PRO A 124 3.02 7.69 -14.70
N LEU A 125 4.30 7.42 -14.37
CA LEU A 125 5.00 6.26 -14.88
C LEU A 125 4.28 5.01 -14.37
N THR A 126 3.62 4.30 -15.27
CA THR A 126 2.91 3.06 -14.94
C THR A 126 3.86 1.88 -15.11
N ILE A 127 3.98 1.02 -14.11
CA ILE A 127 4.81 -0.19 -14.13
C ILE A 127 3.90 -1.40 -13.92
N MET A 128 3.90 -2.33 -14.86
CA MET A 128 3.28 -3.64 -14.69
C MET A 128 4.14 -4.49 -13.77
N THR A 129 3.59 -4.85 -12.61
CA THR A 129 4.23 -5.76 -11.63
C THR A 129 3.72 -7.18 -11.83
N GLY A 130 4.14 -8.12 -10.97
CA GLY A 130 3.69 -9.52 -11.03
C GLY A 130 2.20 -9.70 -10.77
N GLN A 131 1.55 -8.76 -10.06
CA GLN A 131 0.17 -8.92 -9.60
C GLN A 131 -0.75 -7.73 -9.92
N GLY A 132 -0.24 -6.68 -10.55
CA GLY A 132 -1.02 -5.52 -10.96
C GLY A 132 -0.14 -4.39 -11.46
N TYR A 133 -0.39 -3.15 -11.02
CA TYR A 133 0.24 -1.95 -11.55
C TYR A 133 0.71 -0.98 -10.46
N HIS A 134 1.87 -0.37 -10.66
CA HIS A 134 2.34 0.79 -9.90
C HIS A 134 2.22 2.05 -10.74
N PHE A 135 1.70 3.13 -10.17
CA PHE A 135 1.66 4.46 -10.79
C PHE A 135 2.58 5.36 -9.98
N SER A 136 3.70 5.78 -10.57
CA SER A 136 4.74 6.52 -9.87
C SER A 136 4.96 7.90 -10.48
N PHE A 137 5.04 8.91 -9.62
CA PHE A 137 5.44 10.26 -9.97
C PHE A 137 6.16 10.94 -8.80
N LYS A 138 6.75 12.11 -9.05
CA LYS A 138 7.52 12.83 -8.03
C LYS A 138 7.16 14.31 -7.98
N ILE A 139 7.27 14.88 -6.79
CA ILE A 139 7.06 16.31 -6.52
C ILE A 139 8.33 16.86 -5.88
N SER A 140 8.91 17.90 -6.44
CA SER A 140 10.11 18.54 -5.89
C SER A 140 9.84 19.05 -4.49
N ARG A 141 10.72 18.73 -3.54
CA ARG A 141 10.63 19.14 -2.12
C ARG A 141 10.74 20.64 -1.88
N PHE A 142 10.98 21.41 -2.94
CA PHE A 142 11.09 22.87 -2.90
C PHE A 142 9.94 23.56 -3.65
N SER A 143 9.02 22.80 -4.23
CA SER A 143 7.88 23.31 -4.97
C SER A 143 6.77 23.85 -4.06
N ALA A 144 5.82 24.59 -4.67
CA ALA A 144 4.60 25.00 -3.98
C ALA A 144 3.70 23.81 -3.63
N ALA A 145 3.67 22.78 -4.48
CA ALA A 145 2.91 21.56 -4.24
C ALA A 145 3.41 20.82 -2.99
N ASP A 146 4.73 20.68 -2.81
CA ASP A 146 5.28 20.03 -1.61
C ASP A 146 4.94 20.81 -0.33
N LYS A 147 5.03 22.14 -0.35
CA LYS A 147 4.61 22.97 0.79
C LYS A 147 3.13 22.79 1.15
N LYS A 148 2.25 22.61 0.16
CA LYS A 148 0.84 22.29 0.40
C LYS A 148 0.68 20.90 1.01
N LEU A 149 1.41 19.90 0.50
CA LEU A 149 1.45 18.56 1.10
C LEU A 149 1.91 18.59 2.56
N GLU A 150 2.92 19.39 2.89
CA GLU A 150 3.34 19.59 4.29
C GLU A 150 2.21 20.15 5.18
N GLY A 151 1.37 21.03 4.64
CA GLY A 151 0.23 21.63 5.35
C GLY A 151 -0.94 20.64 5.55
N ILE A 152 -1.06 19.65 4.67
CA ILE A 152 -2.06 18.57 4.78
C ILE A 152 -1.57 17.48 5.74
N GLY A 153 -0.26 17.25 5.77
CA GLY A 153 0.35 16.13 6.47
C GLY A 153 0.30 16.20 8.00
N PHE A 154 -0.01 15.06 8.62
CA PHE A 154 0.07 14.83 10.05
C PHE A 154 1.19 13.83 10.41
N VAL A 155 2.03 14.17 11.39
CA VAL A 155 3.08 13.27 11.91
C VAL A 155 2.91 13.17 13.42
N ALA A 156 2.67 11.96 13.93
CA ALA A 156 2.50 11.71 15.36
C ALA A 156 3.77 12.05 16.17
N GLU A 157 3.61 12.47 17.43
CA GLU A 157 4.72 12.93 18.29
C GLU A 157 5.85 11.92 18.45
N LYS A 158 5.52 10.63 18.63
CA LYS A 158 6.54 9.57 18.73
C LYS A 158 7.31 9.40 17.41
N LEU A 159 6.62 9.51 16.28
CA LEU A 159 7.26 9.46 14.96
C LEU A 159 8.17 10.67 14.72
N LYS A 160 7.80 11.88 15.17
CA LYS A 160 8.67 13.07 15.11
C LYS A 160 10.03 12.80 15.78
N LYS A 161 10.01 12.20 16.99
CA LYS A 161 11.23 11.82 17.71
C LYS A 161 12.02 10.77 16.94
N ARG A 162 11.35 9.75 16.39
CA ARG A 162 12.00 8.70 15.60
C ARG A 162 12.66 9.25 14.34
N TYR A 163 12.05 10.21 13.67
CA TYR A 163 12.62 10.84 12.48
C TYR A 163 13.96 11.55 12.73
N GLN A 164 14.23 11.99 13.96
CA GLN A 164 15.52 12.54 14.35
C GLN A 164 16.59 11.48 14.63
N MET A 165 16.21 10.21 14.82
CA MET A 165 17.16 9.14 15.11
C MET A 165 17.77 8.55 13.84
N ILE A 166 19.10 8.42 13.83
CA ILE A 166 19.86 7.74 12.77
C ILE A 166 20.15 6.32 13.26
N LYS A 167 19.36 5.34 12.80
CA LYS A 167 19.51 3.92 13.13
C LYS A 167 19.04 3.04 11.96
N GLY A 168 19.75 1.94 11.70
CA GLY A 168 19.39 0.95 10.70
C GLY A 168 19.50 1.48 9.27
N ARG A 169 18.39 1.46 8.51
CA ARG A 169 18.31 1.96 7.12
C ARG A 169 18.55 3.47 6.99
N ARG A 170 18.47 4.21 8.10
CA ARG A 170 18.64 5.67 8.12
C ARG A 170 20.11 6.02 8.18
N LYS A 171 20.61 6.72 7.16
CA LYS A 171 21.94 7.35 7.13
C LYS A 171 21.90 8.84 7.44
N ARG A 172 20.69 9.42 7.52
CA ARG A 172 20.42 10.79 7.95
C ARG A 172 19.08 10.86 8.69
N ALA A 173 18.80 12.00 9.33
CA ALA A 173 17.48 12.26 9.88
C ALA A 173 16.45 12.46 8.73
N VAL A 174 15.21 12.04 8.98
CA VAL A 174 14.07 12.43 8.16
C VAL A 174 13.59 13.78 8.66
N SER A 175 13.47 14.79 7.80
CA SER A 175 12.89 16.05 8.25
C SER A 175 11.40 15.87 8.52
N ILE A 176 10.87 16.51 9.56
CA ILE A 176 9.44 16.45 9.87
C ILE A 176 8.61 16.98 8.69
N ARG A 177 9.13 18.00 7.99
CA ARG A 177 8.53 18.53 6.76
C ARG A 177 8.34 17.44 5.70
N HIS A 178 9.38 16.65 5.40
CA HIS A 178 9.26 15.55 4.45
C HIS A 178 8.31 14.44 4.96
N GLY A 179 8.35 14.14 6.26
CA GLY A 179 7.39 13.22 6.87
C GLY A 179 5.93 13.66 6.69
N LYS A 180 5.65 14.97 6.83
CA LYS A 180 4.34 15.56 6.57
C LYS A 180 3.97 15.50 5.10
N ALA A 181 4.88 15.92 4.20
CA ALA A 181 4.60 15.88 2.77
C ALA A 181 4.27 14.46 2.29
N PHE A 182 4.96 13.44 2.82
CA PHE A 182 4.68 12.04 2.53
C PHE A 182 3.30 11.57 3.02
N GLU A 183 2.92 11.91 4.25
CA GLU A 183 1.58 11.55 4.76
C GLU A 183 0.47 12.32 4.02
N GLY A 184 0.71 13.60 3.72
CA GLY A 184 -0.18 14.41 2.90
C GLY A 184 -0.36 13.86 1.49
N MET A 185 0.70 13.29 0.90
CA MET A 185 0.62 12.62 -0.40
C MET A 185 -0.33 11.41 -0.32
N GLY A 186 -0.28 10.64 0.77
CA GLY A 186 -1.20 9.53 1.02
C GLY A 186 -2.66 9.98 1.03
N LYS A 187 -2.98 11.06 1.75
CA LYS A 187 -4.34 11.64 1.81
C LYS A 187 -4.85 12.14 0.45
N VAL A 188 -3.98 12.74 -0.36
CA VAL A 188 -4.35 13.22 -1.69
C VAL A 188 -4.55 12.05 -2.67
N LEU A 189 -3.73 11.00 -2.57
CA LEU A 189 -3.91 9.79 -3.36
C LEU A 189 -5.15 9.01 -2.93
N GLU A 190 -5.51 9.03 -1.66
CA GLU A 190 -6.77 8.47 -1.19
C GLU A 190 -7.99 9.15 -1.80
N TYR A 191 -7.98 10.49 -1.92
CA TYR A 191 -9.00 11.22 -2.68
C TYR A 191 -9.09 10.76 -4.14
N ALA A 192 -7.94 10.56 -4.80
CA ALA A 192 -7.93 10.04 -6.17
C ALA A 192 -8.48 8.60 -6.24
N VAL A 193 -8.14 7.74 -5.26
CA VAL A 193 -8.66 6.37 -5.16
C VAL A 193 -10.17 6.37 -4.92
N HIS A 194 -10.69 7.22 -4.04
CA HIS A 194 -12.11 7.39 -3.79
C HIS A 194 -12.86 7.73 -5.09
N THR A 195 -12.34 8.72 -5.83
CA THR A 195 -12.88 9.11 -7.15
C THR A 195 -12.91 7.94 -8.13
N VAL A 196 -11.82 7.15 -8.20
CA VAL A 196 -11.74 5.97 -9.07
C VAL A 196 -12.74 4.89 -8.64
N MET A 197 -12.86 4.61 -7.34
CA MET A 197 -13.77 3.60 -6.81
C MET A 197 -15.23 3.95 -7.09
N GLU A 198 -15.62 5.20 -6.87
CA GLU A 198 -16.98 5.70 -7.17
C GLU A 198 -17.33 5.54 -8.66
N GLU A 199 -16.42 5.90 -9.55
CA GLU A 199 -16.64 5.77 -11.00
C GLU A 199 -16.67 4.32 -11.46
N LEU A 200 -15.78 3.47 -10.96
CA LEU A 200 -15.80 2.03 -11.27
C LEU A 200 -17.08 1.37 -10.76
N ALA A 201 -17.59 1.78 -9.60
CA ALA A 201 -18.87 1.30 -9.09
C ALA A 201 -20.02 1.73 -10.01
N GLY A 202 -20.04 2.98 -10.48
CA GLY A 202 -21.03 3.48 -11.45
C GLY A 202 -20.98 2.76 -12.81
N GLU A 203 -19.82 2.23 -13.18
CA GLU A 203 -19.59 1.47 -14.43
C GLU A 203 -19.80 -0.04 -14.28
N ASN A 204 -20.29 -0.53 -13.13
CA ASN A 204 -20.48 -1.95 -12.81
C ASN A 204 -19.21 -2.79 -12.98
N PHE A 205 -18.09 -2.30 -12.46
CA PHE A 205 -16.80 -3.02 -12.51
C PHE A 205 -16.91 -4.45 -11.96
N ALA A 206 -16.25 -5.39 -12.63
CA ALA A 206 -16.57 -6.82 -12.50
C ALA A 206 -16.21 -7.45 -11.15
N ILE A 207 -15.22 -6.90 -10.45
CA ILE A 207 -14.74 -7.39 -9.16
C ILE A 207 -14.76 -6.27 -8.11
N PRO A 208 -14.96 -6.59 -6.82
CA PRO A 208 -14.92 -5.58 -5.77
C PRO A 208 -13.60 -4.79 -5.77
N CYS A 209 -13.71 -3.49 -5.53
CA CYS A 209 -12.58 -2.63 -5.25
C CYS A 209 -12.48 -2.43 -3.75
N VAL A 210 -11.29 -2.62 -3.19
CA VAL A 210 -11.04 -2.42 -1.76
C VAL A 210 -9.76 -1.64 -1.54
N ILE A 211 -9.63 -1.00 -0.39
CA ILE A 211 -8.36 -0.38 0.02
C ILE A 211 -7.63 -1.34 0.96
N THR A 212 -6.37 -1.65 0.64
CA THR A 212 -5.54 -2.68 1.31
C THR A 212 -6.10 -4.11 1.22
N ASP A 213 -5.50 -5.05 1.96
CA ASP A 213 -5.80 -6.48 1.94
C ASP A 213 -6.97 -6.88 2.87
N VAL A 214 -8.09 -6.15 2.79
CA VAL A 214 -9.34 -6.57 3.45
C VAL A 214 -9.89 -7.83 2.79
N SER A 215 -10.45 -8.72 3.60
CA SER A 215 -11.13 -9.92 3.12
C SER A 215 -12.42 -9.55 2.41
N VAL A 216 -12.82 -10.34 1.42
CA VAL A 216 -14.04 -10.11 0.64
C VAL A 216 -14.88 -11.39 0.54
N GLY A 217 -16.19 -11.21 0.44
CA GLY A 217 -17.11 -12.28 0.05
C GLY A 217 -16.92 -12.70 -1.41
N LYS A 218 -17.80 -13.60 -1.89
CA LYS A 218 -17.73 -14.03 -3.29
C LYS A 218 -18.14 -12.89 -4.24
N SER A 219 -17.33 -12.66 -5.26
CA SER A 219 -17.63 -11.76 -6.37
C SER A 219 -18.77 -12.31 -7.25
N SER A 220 -19.21 -11.52 -8.23
CA SER A 220 -20.13 -11.95 -9.29
C SER A 220 -19.63 -13.19 -10.07
N ARG A 221 -18.33 -13.48 -10.01
CA ARG A 221 -17.68 -14.63 -10.63
C ARG A 221 -17.62 -15.86 -9.70
N GLY A 222 -18.17 -15.76 -8.49
CA GLY A 222 -18.25 -16.85 -7.50
C GLY A 222 -16.97 -17.10 -6.72
N LYS A 223 -15.94 -16.25 -6.84
CA LYS A 223 -14.65 -16.36 -6.14
C LYS A 223 -14.49 -15.25 -5.12
N ARG A 224 -13.78 -15.49 -4.03
CA ARG A 224 -13.36 -14.42 -3.10
C ARG A 224 -12.14 -13.71 -3.66
N GLU A 225 -12.39 -12.78 -4.58
CA GLU A 225 -11.39 -12.02 -5.32
C GLU A 225 -11.73 -10.53 -5.33
N ALA A 226 -10.72 -9.68 -5.36
CA ALA A 226 -10.88 -8.23 -5.43
C ALA A 226 -9.64 -7.55 -6.00
N LEU A 227 -9.82 -6.29 -6.38
CA LEU A 227 -8.73 -5.37 -6.67
C LEU A 227 -8.43 -4.52 -5.43
N SER A 228 -7.23 -4.66 -4.89
CA SER A 228 -6.74 -3.83 -3.79
C SER A 228 -6.08 -2.57 -4.35
N PHE A 229 -6.56 -1.40 -3.94
CA PHE A 229 -5.82 -0.15 -4.00
C PHE A 229 -4.95 -0.07 -2.75
N ASP A 230 -3.67 -0.41 -2.89
CA ASP A 230 -2.75 -0.47 -1.76
C ASP A 230 -2.15 0.91 -1.46
N LEU A 231 -2.68 1.53 -0.42
CA LEU A 231 -2.17 2.77 0.18
C LEU A 231 -1.40 2.53 1.48
N SER A 232 -1.23 1.27 1.89
CA SER A 232 -0.66 0.89 3.20
C SER A 232 0.75 1.45 3.44
N MET A 233 1.47 1.81 2.39
CA MET A 233 2.77 2.45 2.54
C MET A 233 2.72 3.79 3.25
N TYR A 234 1.60 4.50 3.15
CA TYR A 234 1.39 5.77 3.82
C TYR A 234 1.05 5.60 5.32
N GLY A 235 0.80 4.37 5.79
CA GLY A 235 0.61 4.06 7.21
C GLY A 235 1.90 3.84 8.01
N ASP A 236 3.05 3.87 7.34
CA ASP A 236 4.35 3.63 7.94
C ASP A 236 5.31 4.82 7.80
N PRO A 237 6.36 4.87 8.63
CA PRO A 237 7.43 5.86 8.45
C PRO A 237 8.04 5.81 7.05
N ILE A 238 8.24 6.96 6.39
CA ILE A 238 8.76 7.02 5.00
C ILE A 238 10.09 6.25 4.80
N PHE A 239 10.98 6.25 5.79
CA PHE A 239 12.27 5.57 5.72
C PHE A 239 12.16 4.03 5.73
N MET A 240 10.96 3.50 5.94
CA MET A 240 10.67 2.06 5.95
C MET A 240 10.12 1.56 4.62
N ARG A 241 9.69 2.47 3.73
CA ARG A 241 8.99 2.11 2.50
C ARG A 241 9.93 2.12 1.31
N ASP A 242 9.75 1.10 0.50
CA ASP A 242 10.46 0.85 -0.73
C ASP A 242 9.48 0.34 -1.79
N ILE A 243 9.78 0.61 -3.06
CA ILE A 243 8.94 0.30 -4.22
C ILE A 243 9.80 -0.38 -5.28
N ARG A 244 9.21 -1.38 -5.94
CA ARG A 244 9.94 -2.20 -6.92
C ARG A 244 10.37 -1.35 -8.10
N CYS A 245 11.61 -1.55 -8.54
CA CYS A 245 12.09 -0.89 -9.75
C CYS A 245 11.52 -1.57 -11.01
N PRO A 246 11.19 -0.80 -12.06
CA PRO A 246 10.96 -1.36 -13.38
C PRO A 246 12.22 -2.09 -13.86
N PHE A 247 12.04 -3.06 -14.75
CA PHE A 247 13.05 -4.01 -15.21
C PHE A 247 13.61 -4.96 -14.14
N SER A 248 13.10 -4.92 -12.91
CA SER A 248 13.47 -5.89 -11.88
C SER A 248 12.67 -7.21 -11.97
N THR A 249 13.23 -8.28 -11.44
CA THR A 249 12.58 -9.59 -11.30
C THR A 249 11.57 -9.58 -10.17
N HIS A 250 10.28 -9.78 -10.46
CA HIS A 250 9.25 -9.95 -9.45
C HIS A 250 9.30 -11.36 -8.84
N GLN A 251 9.90 -11.51 -7.65
CA GLN A 251 10.16 -12.83 -7.06
C GLN A 251 9.15 -13.31 -6.01
N LYS A 252 8.05 -12.56 -5.75
CA LYS A 252 7.05 -12.96 -4.73
C LYS A 252 6.55 -14.39 -4.94
N ASN A 253 6.33 -14.85 -6.18
CA ASN A 253 5.83 -16.21 -6.45
C ASN A 253 6.81 -17.32 -6.05
N LYS A 254 8.11 -17.02 -6.01
CA LYS A 254 9.16 -17.95 -5.57
C LYS A 254 9.33 -17.93 -4.05
N MET A 255 9.27 -16.74 -3.46
CA MET A 255 9.49 -16.54 -2.03
C MET A 255 8.26 -16.88 -1.18
N GLN A 256 7.06 -16.55 -1.65
CA GLN A 256 5.78 -16.78 -0.98
C GLN A 256 5.10 -18.07 -1.46
N TRP A 257 5.88 -19.14 -1.65
CA TRP A 257 5.38 -20.45 -2.14
C TRP A 257 4.28 -21.03 -1.25
N TYR A 258 4.30 -20.73 0.06
CA TYR A 258 3.26 -21.13 1.01
C TYR A 258 1.92 -20.45 0.74
N LYS A 259 1.92 -19.29 0.07
CA LYS A 259 0.72 -18.53 -0.30
C LYS A 259 0.22 -18.91 -1.69
N VAL A 260 1.11 -18.94 -2.69
CA VAL A 260 0.72 -19.16 -4.10
C VAL A 260 0.68 -20.62 -4.52
N GLY A 261 1.15 -21.52 -3.65
CA GLY A 261 1.24 -22.95 -3.92
C GLY A 261 2.59 -23.36 -4.53
N LYS A 262 3.03 -24.58 -4.18
CA LYS A 262 4.31 -25.14 -4.63
C LYS A 262 4.40 -25.28 -6.16
N ASP A 263 3.31 -25.64 -6.82
CA ASP A 263 3.25 -25.74 -8.28
C ASP A 263 3.63 -24.42 -8.97
N VAL A 264 3.04 -23.30 -8.55
CA VAL A 264 3.38 -21.96 -9.06
C VAL A 264 4.84 -21.62 -8.74
N ALA A 265 5.28 -21.90 -7.52
CA ALA A 265 6.64 -21.60 -7.07
C ALA A 265 7.70 -22.42 -7.80
N ASP A 266 7.42 -23.66 -8.20
CA ASP A 266 8.39 -24.52 -8.89
C ASP A 266 8.36 -24.27 -10.40
N ASN A 267 7.16 -24.20 -11.00
CA ASN A 267 6.98 -24.26 -12.45
C ASN A 267 6.90 -22.90 -13.15
N ILE A 268 6.58 -21.81 -12.44
CA ILE A 268 6.45 -20.48 -13.05
C ILE A 268 7.66 -19.62 -12.72
N ALA A 269 8.44 -19.21 -13.73
CA ALA A 269 9.58 -18.32 -13.54
C ALA A 269 9.13 -16.93 -13.02
N PRO A 270 9.97 -16.21 -12.25
CA PRO A 270 9.73 -14.81 -11.90
C PRO A 270 9.39 -13.99 -13.14
N ARG A 271 8.43 -13.08 -13.03
CA ARG A 271 8.08 -12.15 -14.11
C ARG A 271 8.93 -10.90 -14.00
N LEU A 272 9.27 -10.28 -15.12
CA LEU A 272 9.91 -8.97 -15.10
C LEU A 272 8.85 -7.89 -14.87
N ALA A 273 9.15 -6.91 -14.01
CA ALA A 273 8.36 -5.71 -13.87
C ALA A 273 8.71 -4.78 -15.04
N LEU A 274 7.73 -4.25 -15.77
CA LEU A 274 8.01 -3.44 -16.97
C LEU A 274 7.23 -2.13 -16.95
N PRO A 275 7.82 -1.01 -17.42
CA PRO A 275 7.04 0.19 -17.67
C PRO A 275 6.00 -0.10 -18.77
N ARG A 276 4.77 0.40 -18.60
CA ARG A 276 3.64 0.13 -19.50
C ARG A 276 3.79 0.87 -20.83
N ASN A 277 4.22 2.14 -20.80
CA ASN A 277 4.46 3.05 -21.92
C ASN A 277 3.50 2.83 -23.12
N ASP A 278 2.20 2.80 -22.83
CA ASP A 278 1.12 2.58 -23.81
C ASP A 278 1.19 1.31 -24.67
N ALA A 279 2.06 0.34 -24.34
CA ALA A 279 2.09 -0.94 -25.03
C ALA A 279 0.69 -1.60 -24.97
N PRO A 280 0.31 -2.48 -25.89
CA PRO A 280 -0.89 -3.32 -25.70
C PRO A 280 -0.69 -4.38 -24.60
N LEU A 281 -1.75 -4.76 -23.90
CA LEU A 281 -1.68 -5.71 -22.76
C LEU A 281 -1.00 -7.02 -23.16
N LYS A 282 -1.48 -7.62 -24.26
CA LYS A 282 -0.94 -8.89 -24.78
C LYS A 282 0.55 -8.79 -25.10
N GLN A 283 1.00 -7.66 -25.64
CA GLN A 283 2.40 -7.44 -25.96
C GLN A 283 3.25 -7.37 -24.69
N ILE A 284 2.86 -6.54 -23.71
CA ILE A 284 3.66 -6.37 -22.49
C ILE A 284 3.70 -7.65 -21.64
N LEU A 285 2.60 -8.41 -21.61
CA LEU A 285 2.54 -9.73 -20.97
C LEU A 285 3.45 -10.76 -21.64
N ALA A 286 3.62 -10.69 -22.96
CA ALA A 286 4.57 -11.55 -23.66
C ALA A 286 6.03 -11.14 -23.36
N ILE A 287 6.35 -9.85 -23.40
CA ILE A 287 7.72 -9.33 -23.19
C ILE A 287 8.24 -9.71 -21.80
N ARG A 288 7.44 -9.51 -20.75
CA ARG A 288 7.86 -9.71 -19.34
C ARG A 288 8.24 -11.14 -18.94
N THR A 289 8.05 -12.10 -19.84
CA THR A 289 8.41 -13.52 -19.64
C THR A 289 9.74 -13.89 -20.31
N SER A 290 10.30 -13.00 -21.15
CA SER A 290 11.57 -13.20 -21.86
C SER A 290 12.56 -12.09 -21.50
N PRO A 291 13.69 -12.43 -20.86
CA PRO A 291 14.78 -11.48 -20.63
C PRO A 291 15.29 -10.82 -21.91
N GLU A 292 15.37 -11.56 -23.02
CA GLU A 292 15.84 -11.06 -24.31
C GLU A 292 14.91 -10.00 -24.88
N LYS A 293 13.60 -10.27 -24.94
CA LYS A 293 12.60 -9.28 -25.38
C LYS A 293 12.55 -8.08 -24.44
N THR A 294 12.79 -8.29 -23.15
CA THR A 294 12.82 -7.20 -22.18
C THR A 294 14.03 -6.29 -22.40
N ILE A 295 15.20 -6.83 -22.73
CA ILE A 295 16.38 -6.04 -23.10
C ILE A 295 16.09 -5.19 -24.34
N GLU A 296 15.48 -5.77 -25.38
CA GLU A 296 15.08 -5.04 -26.59
C GLU A 296 14.11 -3.90 -26.25
N TYR A 297 13.07 -4.19 -25.45
CA TYR A 297 12.11 -3.20 -24.98
C TYR A 297 12.78 -2.06 -24.19
N ALA A 298 13.74 -2.39 -23.31
CA ALA A 298 14.46 -1.42 -22.49
C ALA A 298 15.30 -0.42 -23.31
N GLN A 299 15.64 -0.73 -24.57
CA GLN A 299 16.36 0.21 -25.43
C GLN A 299 15.55 1.47 -25.71
N THR A 300 14.22 1.35 -25.76
CA THR A 300 13.31 2.46 -26.11
C THR A 300 12.42 2.90 -24.96
N ALA A 301 12.16 2.03 -23.99
CA ALA A 301 11.32 2.32 -22.84
C ALA A 301 12.13 2.98 -21.70
N GLY A 302 11.98 4.30 -21.54
CA GLY A 302 12.47 5.03 -20.38
C GLY A 302 11.69 4.70 -19.10
N CYS A 303 12.30 5.00 -17.95
CA CYS A 303 11.67 4.81 -16.66
C CYS A 303 12.08 5.83 -15.60
N ALA A 304 12.49 7.04 -16.01
CA ALA A 304 12.54 8.18 -15.11
C ALA A 304 11.15 8.43 -14.52
N ILE A 305 11.11 8.66 -13.21
CA ILE A 305 9.86 9.05 -12.54
C ILE A 305 9.51 10.49 -12.94
N PRO A 306 8.34 10.74 -13.55
CA PRO A 306 7.97 12.07 -14.03
C PRO A 306 7.73 13.05 -12.88
N ASP A 307 8.18 14.29 -13.06
CA ASP A 307 7.99 15.39 -12.12
C ASP A 307 6.71 16.16 -12.45
N PHE A 308 5.77 16.22 -11.50
CA PHE A 308 4.51 16.96 -11.63
C PHE A 308 4.37 18.08 -10.60
N SER A 309 5.49 18.69 -10.19
CA SER A 309 5.50 19.76 -9.18
C SER A 309 4.53 20.92 -9.44
N LYS A 310 4.16 21.16 -10.71
CA LYS A 310 3.22 22.21 -11.10
C LYS A 310 1.80 21.67 -11.23
N GLU A 311 1.61 20.64 -12.04
CA GLU A 311 0.32 20.05 -12.41
C GLU A 311 -0.38 19.44 -11.19
N PHE A 312 0.38 18.92 -10.23
CA PHE A 312 -0.15 18.36 -8.99
C PHE A 312 -0.91 19.38 -8.12
N LEU A 313 -0.71 20.69 -8.35
CA LEU A 313 -1.52 21.74 -7.71
C LEU A 313 -3.01 21.63 -8.10
N ASN A 314 -3.33 21.11 -9.29
CA ASN A 314 -4.70 20.91 -9.73
C ASN A 314 -5.40 19.83 -8.88
N LEU A 315 -4.73 18.69 -8.70
CA LEU A 315 -5.23 17.59 -7.85
C LEU A 315 -5.33 18.03 -6.38
N LEU A 316 -4.32 18.76 -5.88
CA LEU A 316 -4.36 19.35 -4.53
C LEU A 316 -5.55 20.29 -4.35
N SER A 317 -5.84 21.14 -5.32
CA SER A 317 -6.97 22.09 -5.24
C SER A 317 -8.31 21.35 -5.21
N SER A 318 -8.45 20.28 -6.01
CA SER A 318 -9.64 19.43 -5.99
C SER A 318 -9.81 18.70 -4.65
N TYR A 319 -8.72 18.15 -4.11
CA TYR A 319 -8.74 17.54 -2.79
C TYR A 319 -9.09 18.57 -1.71
N GLU A 320 -8.46 19.75 -1.70
CA GLU A 320 -8.72 20.82 -0.72
C GLU A 320 -10.19 21.28 -0.71
N ALA A 321 -10.88 21.21 -1.85
CA ALA A 321 -12.30 21.53 -1.97
C ALA A 321 -13.26 20.37 -1.64
N SER A 322 -12.73 19.15 -1.44
CA SER A 322 -13.55 17.94 -1.25
C SER A 322 -14.12 17.80 0.17
N HIS A 323 -15.19 17.02 0.30
CA HIS A 323 -15.70 16.61 1.61
C HIS A 323 -14.67 15.79 2.40
N LEU A 324 -13.91 14.93 1.71
CA LEU A 324 -12.86 14.09 2.31
C LEU A 324 -11.78 14.93 3.02
N ARG A 325 -11.42 16.11 2.48
CA ARG A 325 -10.50 17.04 3.17
C ARG A 325 -11.02 17.50 4.53
N THR A 326 -12.33 17.69 4.65
CA THR A 326 -12.98 18.10 5.90
C THR A 326 -12.91 16.96 6.91
N ILE A 327 -13.20 15.73 6.49
CA ILE A 327 -13.08 14.52 7.32
C ILE A 327 -11.63 14.35 7.81
N HIS A 328 -10.65 14.43 6.90
CA HIS A 328 -9.23 14.34 7.28
C HIS A 328 -8.82 15.40 8.31
N ARG A 329 -9.33 16.63 8.15
CA ARG A 329 -9.05 17.73 9.09
C ARG A 329 -9.58 17.39 10.49
N ASP A 330 -10.84 16.98 10.56
CA ASP A 330 -11.51 16.63 11.81
C ASP A 330 -10.79 15.48 12.55
N PHE A 331 -10.36 14.47 11.79
CA PHE A 331 -9.54 13.38 12.30
C PHE A 331 -8.22 13.87 12.93
N ASP A 332 -7.48 14.73 12.23
CA ASP A 332 -6.17 15.22 12.65
C ASP A 332 -6.23 16.22 13.81
N GLU A 333 -7.24 17.11 13.80
CA GLU A 333 -7.47 18.13 14.82
C GLU A 333 -7.98 17.53 16.13
N THR A 334 -8.66 16.38 16.07
CA THR A 334 -9.07 15.66 17.26
C THR A 334 -7.87 15.08 18.01
N ARG A 335 -7.83 15.33 19.32
CA ARG A 335 -6.79 14.80 20.21
C ARG A 335 -7.17 13.39 20.69
N ALA A 336 -6.31 12.42 20.41
CA ALA A 336 -6.38 11.12 21.06
C ALA A 336 -5.90 11.20 22.53
N HIS A 337 -6.48 10.38 23.40
CA HIS A 337 -5.99 10.20 24.77
C HIS A 337 -4.57 9.64 24.80
N THR A 338 -3.78 10.13 25.74
CA THR A 338 -2.39 9.77 26.01
C THR A 338 -2.29 8.50 26.84
N GLU A 339 -1.10 7.90 26.91
CA GLU A 339 -0.83 6.68 27.69
C GLU A 339 -1.32 6.76 29.15
N LYS A 340 -1.23 7.94 29.77
CA LYS A 340 -1.71 8.17 31.15
C LYS A 340 -3.23 8.20 31.26
N GLU A 341 -3.92 8.56 30.19
CA GLU A 341 -5.38 8.70 30.13
C GLU A 341 -6.04 7.38 29.70
N TRP A 342 -5.31 6.42 29.12
CA TRP A 342 -5.87 5.15 28.65
C TRP A 342 -6.63 4.32 29.70
N PRO A 343 -6.12 4.18 30.96
CA PRO A 343 -6.82 3.42 31.99
C PRO A 343 -8.22 3.95 32.31
N GLU A 344 -8.42 5.26 32.17
CA GLU A 344 -9.68 5.96 32.46
C GLU A 344 -10.54 6.16 31.21
N THR A 345 -10.06 5.73 30.03
CA THR A 345 -10.72 5.98 28.74
C THR A 345 -10.82 4.70 27.92
N TYR A 346 -9.81 4.38 27.11
CA TYR A 346 -9.84 3.24 26.18
C TYR A 346 -9.93 1.89 26.90
N ASP A 347 -9.37 1.76 28.11
CA ASP A 347 -9.46 0.53 28.89
C ASP A 347 -10.81 0.34 29.58
N MET A 348 -11.63 1.40 29.65
CA MET A 348 -13.00 1.34 30.18
C MET A 348 -14.02 0.83 29.16
N LEU A 349 -13.63 0.68 27.88
CA LEU A 349 -14.48 0.03 26.88
C LEU A 349 -14.66 -1.43 27.27
N ASP A 350 -15.88 -1.81 27.67
CA ASP A 350 -16.26 -3.20 27.85
C ASP A 350 -16.39 -3.90 26.48
N PRO A 351 -15.46 -4.83 26.13
CA PRO A 351 -15.50 -5.52 24.84
C PRO A 351 -16.74 -6.41 24.70
N PHE A 352 -17.41 -6.77 25.80
CA PHE A 352 -18.61 -7.60 25.77
C PHE A 352 -19.84 -6.85 25.25
N THR A 353 -19.76 -5.54 25.07
CA THR A 353 -20.79 -4.71 24.41
C THR A 353 -20.70 -4.70 22.87
N LEU A 354 -19.73 -5.40 22.30
CA LEU A 354 -19.47 -5.48 20.86
C LEU A 354 -19.76 -6.90 20.32
N PRO A 355 -20.08 -7.07 19.03
CA PRO A 355 -20.22 -8.40 18.41
C PRO A 355 -19.00 -9.30 18.65
N GLU A 356 -19.21 -10.62 18.80
CA GLU A 356 -18.12 -11.57 19.08
C GLU A 356 -16.98 -11.51 18.04
N CYS A 357 -17.33 -11.43 16.75
CA CYS A 357 -16.38 -11.32 15.65
C CYS A 357 -15.55 -10.03 15.68
N THR A 358 -16.05 -8.95 16.29
CA THR A 358 -15.35 -7.66 16.39
C THR A 358 -14.53 -7.55 17.68
N ARG A 359 -15.09 -8.02 18.81
CA ARG A 359 -14.42 -7.92 20.12
C ARG A 359 -13.14 -8.75 20.19
N LEU A 360 -13.01 -9.81 19.39
CA LEU A 360 -11.83 -10.67 19.39
C LEU A 360 -10.55 -9.87 19.14
N ALA A 361 -10.60 -8.87 18.26
CA ALA A 361 -9.47 -7.98 18.02
C ALA A 361 -9.04 -7.20 19.28
N LEU A 362 -9.94 -6.93 20.22
CA LEU A 362 -9.61 -6.25 21.48
C LEU A 362 -9.13 -7.19 22.59
N LEU A 363 -9.66 -8.41 22.62
CA LEU A 363 -9.35 -9.44 23.61
C LEU A 363 -8.04 -10.17 23.30
N LEU A 364 -7.83 -10.53 22.04
CA LEU A 364 -6.65 -11.24 21.53
C LEU A 364 -6.04 -10.44 20.36
N PRO A 365 -5.42 -9.28 20.63
CA PRO A 365 -5.07 -8.33 19.58
C PRO A 365 -3.96 -8.80 18.63
N ASN A 366 -3.11 -9.74 19.03
CA ASN A 366 -2.09 -10.32 18.15
C ASN A 366 -2.52 -11.71 17.65
N ASP A 367 -2.58 -12.00 16.36
CA ASP A 367 -2.36 -11.11 15.19
C ASP A 367 -3.63 -10.40 14.72
N ASN A 368 -4.76 -10.51 15.44
CA ASN A 368 -6.06 -10.06 14.96
C ASN A 368 -6.10 -8.57 14.57
N MET A 369 -5.49 -7.66 15.32
CA MET A 369 -5.40 -6.24 14.97
C MET A 369 -4.35 -5.93 13.90
N LEU A 370 -3.57 -6.90 13.42
CA LEU A 370 -2.71 -6.71 12.26
C LEU A 370 -3.45 -6.96 10.94
N ARG A 371 -4.65 -7.56 11.01
CA ARG A 371 -5.48 -7.88 9.84
C ARG A 371 -6.40 -6.70 9.52
N PRO A 372 -6.32 -6.08 8.32
CA PRO A 372 -7.12 -4.90 8.01
C PRO A 372 -8.63 -5.12 8.15
N THR A 373 -9.15 -6.29 7.75
CA THR A 373 -10.57 -6.65 7.93
C THR A 373 -11.06 -6.52 9.37
N ASN A 374 -10.24 -6.90 10.35
CA ASN A 374 -10.60 -6.79 11.77
C ASN A 374 -10.64 -5.32 12.21
N ILE A 375 -9.74 -4.48 11.70
CA ILE A 375 -9.75 -3.04 11.98
C ILE A 375 -10.97 -2.41 11.31
N GLN A 376 -11.27 -2.73 10.05
CA GLN A 376 -12.45 -2.23 9.35
C GLN A 376 -13.75 -2.56 10.12
N ASN A 377 -13.93 -3.81 10.54
CA ASN A 377 -15.08 -4.22 11.35
C ASN A 377 -15.13 -3.51 12.70
N LEU A 378 -13.98 -3.27 13.34
CA LEU A 378 -13.91 -2.51 14.58
C LEU A 378 -14.31 -1.04 14.36
N VAL A 379 -13.87 -0.43 13.26
CA VAL A 379 -14.21 0.96 12.89
C VAL A 379 -15.72 1.08 12.65
N ARG A 380 -16.30 0.26 11.77
CA ARG A 380 -17.74 0.23 11.48
C ARG A 380 -18.59 0.14 12.76
N VAL A 381 -18.29 -0.86 13.60
CA VAL A 381 -19.02 -1.11 14.84
C VAL A 381 -18.87 0.04 15.85
N LEU A 382 -17.65 0.54 16.08
CA LEU A 382 -17.45 1.60 17.07
C LEU A 382 -18.00 2.95 16.61
N MET A 383 -17.91 3.28 15.32
CA MET A 383 -18.54 4.47 14.77
C MET A 383 -20.06 4.42 14.91
N CYS A 384 -20.69 3.27 14.65
CA CYS A 384 -22.13 3.10 14.92
C CYS A 384 -22.48 3.30 16.40
N LYS A 385 -21.55 3.01 17.33
CA LYS A 385 -21.71 3.27 18.76
C LYS A 385 -21.32 4.71 19.16
N GLY A 386 -21.11 5.61 18.20
CA GLY A 386 -20.84 7.03 18.42
C GLY A 386 -19.38 7.35 18.74
N TRP A 387 -18.44 6.43 18.49
CA TRP A 387 -17.01 6.72 18.67
C TRP A 387 -16.49 7.56 17.52
N HIS A 388 -15.80 8.65 17.86
CA HIS A 388 -15.04 9.41 16.87
C HIS A 388 -13.86 8.57 16.32
N PRO A 389 -13.59 8.57 15.00
CA PRO A 389 -12.53 7.78 14.39
C PRO A 389 -11.15 7.94 15.05
N ARG A 390 -10.80 9.17 15.43
CA ARG A 390 -9.54 9.44 16.14
C ARG A 390 -9.40 8.72 17.49
N HIS A 391 -10.49 8.52 18.21
CA HIS A 391 -10.49 7.76 19.47
C HIS A 391 -10.39 6.25 19.21
N ILE A 392 -10.97 5.76 18.11
CA ILE A 392 -10.77 4.38 17.65
C ILE A 392 -9.29 4.16 17.31
N ALA A 393 -8.64 5.09 16.62
CA ALA A 393 -7.20 5.05 16.35
C ALA A 393 -6.36 5.07 17.64
N GLY A 394 -6.79 5.85 18.64
CA GLY A 394 -6.18 5.85 19.97
C GLY A 394 -6.31 4.51 20.70
N LEU A 395 -7.47 3.85 20.62
CA LEU A 395 -7.68 2.50 21.15
C LEU A 395 -6.79 1.46 20.46
N VAL A 396 -6.68 1.51 19.13
CA VAL A 396 -5.78 0.60 18.39
C VAL A 396 -4.32 0.87 18.75
N THR A 397 -3.92 2.16 18.86
CA THR A 397 -2.58 2.55 19.32
C THR A 397 -2.27 2.00 20.70
N SER A 398 -3.22 2.09 21.65
CA SER A 398 -3.01 1.60 23.02
C SER A 398 -2.75 0.10 23.08
N LYS A 399 -3.35 -0.66 22.16
CA LYS A 399 -3.08 -2.10 22.02
C LYS A 399 -1.71 -2.35 21.40
N TYR A 400 -1.37 -1.70 20.29
CA TYR A 400 -0.07 -1.86 19.64
C TYR A 400 1.12 -1.54 20.56
N GLU A 401 1.00 -0.54 21.43
CA GLU A 401 2.11 -0.14 22.30
C GLU A 401 2.33 -1.06 23.52
N ARG A 402 1.36 -1.92 23.85
CA ARG A 402 1.46 -2.85 24.99
C ARG A 402 2.23 -4.10 24.63
N LYS A 403 3.41 -4.25 25.22
CA LYS A 403 4.29 -5.41 25.03
C LYS A 403 3.67 -6.73 25.49
N GLN A 404 2.71 -6.71 26.42
CA GLN A 404 2.06 -7.92 26.95
C GLN A 404 1.31 -8.75 25.89
N TYR A 405 1.01 -8.18 24.73
CA TYR A 405 0.35 -8.88 23.62
C TYR A 405 1.32 -9.63 22.69
N ASN A 406 2.63 -9.62 23.01
CA ASN A 406 3.66 -10.41 22.33
C ASN A 406 3.69 -10.24 20.81
N TRP A 407 3.56 -8.99 20.33
CA TRP A 407 3.45 -8.65 18.91
C TRP A 407 4.49 -9.35 18.04
N THR A 408 4.03 -9.95 16.94
CA THR A 408 4.89 -10.44 15.85
C THR A 408 5.52 -9.27 15.09
N GLU A 409 4.79 -8.15 15.00
CA GLU A 409 5.26 -6.92 14.37
C GLU A 409 6.24 -6.17 15.28
N ASN A 410 7.29 -5.60 14.68
CA ASN A 410 8.30 -4.86 15.43
C ASN A 410 7.92 -3.37 15.56
N TRP A 411 7.17 -3.02 16.61
CA TRP A 411 6.79 -1.63 16.91
C TRP A 411 7.96 -0.72 17.34
N GLU A 412 9.18 -1.23 17.52
CA GLU A 412 10.37 -0.38 17.63
C GLU A 412 10.87 0.10 16.25
N LYS A 413 10.56 -0.67 15.21
CA LYS A 413 10.88 -0.39 13.81
C LYS A 413 9.77 0.43 13.13
N TYR A 414 8.52 0.00 13.26
CA TYR A 414 7.30 0.68 12.79
C TYR A 414 6.73 1.61 13.85
N ASP A 415 5.88 2.56 13.49
CA ASP A 415 5.25 3.47 14.46
C ASP A 415 3.78 3.09 14.70
N ALA A 416 3.47 2.65 15.92
CA ALA A 416 2.15 2.18 16.32
C ALA A 416 1.04 3.21 16.05
N ALA A 417 1.27 4.47 16.44
CA ALA A 417 0.28 5.54 16.26
C ALA A 417 0.06 5.86 14.78
N SER A 418 1.12 5.90 13.98
CA SER A 418 1.01 6.15 12.54
C SER A 418 0.23 5.04 11.83
N ARG A 419 0.50 3.77 12.17
CA ARG A 419 -0.21 2.63 11.60
C ARG A 419 -1.68 2.59 11.99
N ALA A 420 -1.97 2.80 13.27
CA ALA A 420 -3.34 2.87 13.78
C ALA A 420 -4.13 4.02 13.16
N ASN A 421 -3.52 5.22 13.09
CA ASN A 421 -4.14 6.38 12.45
C ASN A 421 -4.48 6.09 10.99
N PHE A 422 -3.55 5.53 10.23
CA PHE A 422 -3.78 5.24 8.82
C PHE A 422 -4.95 4.28 8.60
N TYR A 423 -4.93 3.10 9.23
CA TYR A 423 -5.98 2.10 9.00
C TYR A 423 -7.33 2.56 9.52
N VAL A 424 -7.39 3.18 10.69
CA VAL A 424 -8.66 3.65 11.22
C VAL A 424 -9.23 4.78 10.37
N ARG A 425 -8.38 5.74 9.97
CA ARG A 425 -8.77 6.86 9.11
C ARG A 425 -9.30 6.35 7.76
N ILE A 426 -8.55 5.51 7.05
CA ILE A 426 -8.94 5.07 5.71
C ILE A 426 -10.28 4.30 5.72
N PHE A 427 -10.55 3.51 6.76
CA PHE A 427 -11.84 2.82 6.89
C PHE A 427 -12.97 3.74 7.34
N SER A 428 -12.70 4.73 8.20
CA SER A 428 -13.73 5.72 8.55
C SER A 428 -14.05 6.64 7.37
N ASP A 429 -13.06 6.96 6.56
CA ASP A 429 -13.19 7.86 5.42
C ASP A 429 -14.07 7.22 4.33
N LEU A 430 -13.89 5.92 4.06
CA LEU A 430 -14.78 5.16 3.18
C LEU A 430 -16.24 5.18 3.67
N LEU A 431 -16.49 5.04 4.98
CA LEU A 431 -17.84 5.11 5.56
C LEU A 431 -18.43 6.51 5.45
N LEU A 432 -17.68 7.53 5.86
CA LEU A 432 -18.14 8.92 5.92
C LEU A 432 -18.32 9.55 4.54
N THR A 433 -17.63 9.04 3.51
CA THR A 433 -17.84 9.43 2.11
C THR A 433 -18.90 8.58 1.40
N GLY A 434 -19.44 7.55 2.05
CA GLY A 434 -20.48 6.68 1.47
C GLY A 434 -19.97 5.66 0.46
N ILE A 435 -18.66 5.56 0.24
CA ILE A 435 -18.04 4.56 -0.63
C ILE A 435 -18.21 3.16 -0.03
N ASP A 436 -18.04 3.06 1.30
CA ASP A 436 -18.41 1.86 2.03
C ASP A 436 -19.90 1.91 2.37
N GLY A 437 -20.71 1.28 1.51
CA GLY A 437 -22.14 1.10 1.74
C GLY A 437 -22.50 0.01 2.77
N GLU A 438 -21.50 -0.53 3.49
CA GLU A 438 -21.66 -1.53 4.55
C GLU A 438 -22.44 -2.78 4.10
N LEU A 439 -22.35 -3.12 2.81
CA LEU A 439 -23.11 -4.22 2.20
C LEU A 439 -22.74 -5.56 2.85
N ASP A 440 -21.46 -5.73 3.15
CA ASP A 440 -20.84 -6.89 3.79
C ASP A 440 -20.86 -6.84 5.32
N LEU A 441 -21.40 -5.79 5.95
CA LEU A 441 -21.58 -5.71 7.40
C LEU A 441 -22.83 -6.49 7.83
N ASN A 442 -22.75 -7.81 7.70
CA ASN A 442 -23.79 -8.75 8.09
C ASN A 442 -23.19 -10.13 8.44
N CYS A 443 -23.95 -10.96 9.16
CA CYS A 443 -23.45 -12.24 9.66
C CYS A 443 -23.14 -13.26 8.55
N VAL A 444 -23.84 -13.19 7.40
CA VAL A 444 -23.61 -14.10 6.26
C VAL A 444 -22.25 -13.79 5.63
N SER A 445 -22.01 -12.53 5.27
CA SER A 445 -20.74 -12.10 4.69
C SER A 445 -19.57 -12.31 5.65
N ALA A 446 -19.75 -12.07 6.95
CA ALA A 446 -18.74 -12.40 7.95
C ALA A 446 -18.40 -13.91 7.98
N GLY A 447 -19.39 -14.78 7.78
CA GLY A 447 -19.19 -16.21 7.58
C GLY A 447 -18.38 -16.53 6.32
N GLU A 448 -18.76 -15.97 5.17
CA GLU A 448 -18.06 -16.18 3.88
C GLU A 448 -16.60 -15.72 3.90
N MET A 449 -16.33 -14.63 4.61
CA MET A 449 -14.98 -14.07 4.78
C MET A 449 -14.14 -14.86 5.81
N ASN A 450 -14.71 -15.84 6.51
CA ASN A 450 -14.12 -16.56 7.64
C ASN A 450 -13.78 -15.68 8.87
N PHE A 451 -14.63 -14.69 9.16
CA PHE A 451 -14.51 -13.81 10.34
C PHE A 451 -15.64 -14.04 11.38
N CYS A 452 -16.66 -14.85 11.05
CA CYS A 452 -17.62 -15.32 12.05
C CYS A 452 -16.97 -16.39 12.95
N LEU A 453 -16.95 -16.16 14.26
CA LEU A 453 -16.37 -17.10 15.23
C LEU A 453 -17.36 -18.19 15.65
N LYS A 454 -18.64 -17.85 15.64
CA LYS A 454 -19.71 -18.70 16.13
C LYS A 454 -21.05 -18.26 15.54
N GLU A 455 -21.76 -19.19 14.93
CA GLU A 455 -23.14 -18.96 14.50
C GLU A 455 -24.06 -18.74 15.71
N TRP A 456 -25.07 -17.90 15.55
CA TRP A 456 -26.08 -17.62 16.58
C TRP A 456 -25.49 -17.12 17.91
N CYS A 457 -24.45 -16.27 17.85
CA CYS A 457 -23.77 -15.73 19.02
C CYS A 457 -24.57 -14.66 19.81
N GLY A 458 -25.85 -14.47 19.49
CA GLY A 458 -26.71 -13.47 20.12
C GLY A 458 -26.53 -12.04 19.58
N TRP A 459 -25.70 -11.85 18.55
CA TRP A 459 -25.51 -10.58 17.86
C TRP A 459 -25.99 -10.66 16.42
N ASN A 460 -26.48 -9.54 15.90
CA ASN A 460 -26.69 -9.32 14.48
C ASN A 460 -25.80 -8.18 14.01
N LEU A 461 -24.83 -8.47 13.13
CA LEU A 461 -23.89 -7.46 12.62
C LEU A 461 -24.57 -6.32 11.88
N SER A 462 -25.72 -6.59 11.24
CA SER A 462 -26.45 -5.55 10.51
C SER A 462 -27.08 -4.49 11.41
N ASP A 463 -27.16 -4.73 12.73
CA ASP A 463 -27.61 -3.73 13.70
C ASP A 463 -26.56 -2.61 13.91
N PHE A 464 -25.35 -2.79 13.38
CA PHE A 464 -24.21 -1.87 13.52
C PHE A 464 -23.92 -1.05 12.26
N LYS A 465 -24.83 -1.03 11.28
CA LYS A 465 -24.71 -0.13 10.13
C LYS A 465 -24.93 1.31 10.56
N LEU A 466 -24.13 2.22 10.03
CA LEU A 466 -24.35 3.65 10.25
C LEU A 466 -25.69 4.03 9.60
N LYS A 467 -26.60 4.57 10.41
CA LYS A 467 -27.85 5.13 9.89
C LYS A 467 -27.48 6.39 9.11
N GLY A 468 -27.62 6.35 7.80
CA GLY A 468 -27.41 7.54 6.96
C GLY A 468 -28.31 8.68 7.47
N GLU A 469 -27.71 9.84 7.73
CA GLU A 469 -28.47 11.09 7.61
C GLU A 469 -28.69 11.27 6.10
N ASN A 470 -29.83 10.77 5.60
CA ASN A 470 -30.27 11.00 4.22
C ASN A 470 -30.45 12.48 3.93
#